data_AF-A0A2T4TV82-F1
#
_entry.id   AF-A0A2T4TV82-F1
#
_cell.length_a   1.000
_cell.length_b   1.000
_cell.length_c   1.000
_cell.angle_alpha   90.00
_cell.angle_beta   90.00
_cell.angle_gamma   90.00
#
_symmetry.space_group_name_H-M   'P 1'
#
loop_
_entity.id
_entity.type
_entity.pdbx_description
1 polymer ?
#
loop_
_entity_poly.entity_id
_entity_poly.type
_entity_poly.pdbx_seq_one_letter_code
_entity_poly.pdbx_strand_id
1 'polypeptide(L)'
;MIGRMPVFMSVVLGLVLTMGCEVKREIHLTTVNVRASAIYCLFDPSCTVTATDSLTTPIPMSAGGTSFLHSRTFVGKSGTPASGLYGYEYQIDLSKAVETMVDVKGVATKNLSCLESVTLEFGSFIDHLDYNGDGKAGDVLYVVTGDGPGRIGLGSVHKWSNRIIVNFDSLLCVGGSSHQGDSTYFFGLVSAQPPTSVAASIKETVGLASESPKLKKERRHDVLVRVPQTGTASEPDRPGSP
;
A
#
# COMPACT_ATOMS: atom_id res chain seq x y z
N MET A 1 -51.72 -61.83 32.01
CA MET A 1 -52.03 -60.61 31.22
C MET A 1 -50.76 -59.77 31.11
N ILE A 2 -50.18 -59.78 29.91
CA ILE A 2 -49.28 -58.81 29.24
C ILE A 2 -48.54 -57.80 30.15
N GLY A 3 -47.26 -58.06 30.38
CA GLY A 3 -46.28 -57.09 30.89
C GLY A 3 -45.75 -56.22 29.74
N ARG A 4 -45.81 -54.89 29.89
CA ARG A 4 -45.24 -53.91 28.96
C ARG A 4 -43.85 -53.48 29.44
N MET A 5 -42.82 -53.73 28.64
CA MET A 5 -41.49 -53.14 28.80
C MET A 5 -41.46 -51.74 28.18
N PRO A 6 -40.97 -50.70 28.87
CA PRO A 6 -40.65 -49.43 28.23
C PRO A 6 -39.23 -49.50 27.63
N VAL A 7 -39.16 -49.29 26.31
CA VAL A 7 -37.91 -49.09 25.56
C VAL A 7 -37.45 -47.65 25.82
N PHE A 8 -36.34 -47.50 26.54
CA PHE A 8 -35.67 -46.20 26.69
C PHE A 8 -34.90 -45.89 25.41
N MET A 9 -35.41 -44.93 24.63
CA MET A 9 -34.73 -44.32 23.49
C MET A 9 -33.55 -43.47 23.99
N SER A 10 -32.33 -43.90 23.67
CA SER A 10 -31.11 -43.12 23.90
C SER A 10 -31.09 -41.86 23.02
N VAL A 11 -31.16 -40.69 23.64
CA VAL A 11 -30.94 -39.39 22.98
C VAL A 11 -29.43 -39.20 22.84
N VAL A 12 -28.93 -39.30 21.61
CA VAL A 12 -27.53 -38.97 21.28
C VAL A 12 -27.41 -37.44 21.17
N LEU A 13 -26.79 -36.82 22.17
CA LEU A 13 -26.44 -35.40 22.16
C LEU A 13 -25.22 -35.20 21.25
N GLY A 14 -25.46 -34.92 19.97
CA GLY A 14 -24.42 -34.57 19.00
C GLY A 14 -23.89 -33.16 19.26
N LEU A 15 -22.71 -33.05 19.87
CA LEU A 15 -21.97 -31.79 20.00
C LEU A 15 -21.39 -31.42 18.64
N VAL A 16 -22.06 -30.51 17.91
CA VAL A 16 -21.56 -29.95 16.65
C VAL A 16 -20.43 -28.97 16.96
N LEU A 17 -19.18 -29.41 16.81
CA LEU A 17 -18.00 -28.56 16.81
C LEU A 17 -18.00 -27.73 15.52
N THR A 18 -18.60 -26.53 15.55
CA THR A 18 -18.37 -25.52 14.52
C THR A 18 -16.96 -24.96 14.70
N MET A 19 -15.94 -25.68 14.22
CA MET A 19 -14.63 -25.09 13.95
C MET A 19 -14.85 -24.00 12.90
N GLY A 20 -14.94 -22.75 13.34
CA GLY A 20 -15.08 -21.60 12.49
C GLY A 20 -13.90 -21.53 11.53
N CYS A 21 -14.13 -21.90 10.27
CA CYS A 21 -13.32 -21.36 9.20
C CYS A 21 -13.56 -19.86 9.21
N GLU A 22 -12.60 -19.10 9.76
CA GLU A 22 -12.48 -17.68 9.44
C GLU A 22 -12.32 -17.60 7.92
N VAL A 23 -13.43 -17.37 7.23
CA VAL A 23 -13.41 -17.03 5.82
C VAL A 23 -12.70 -15.69 5.75
N LYS A 24 -11.40 -15.73 5.48
CA LYS A 24 -10.62 -14.53 5.15
C LYS A 24 -11.25 -13.94 3.91
N ARG A 25 -12.08 -12.91 4.12
CA ARG A 25 -12.76 -12.19 3.05
C ARG A 25 -11.81 -11.13 2.54
N GLU A 26 -11.59 -11.18 1.24
CA GLU A 26 -11.03 -10.07 0.50
C GLU A 26 -12.09 -8.97 0.42
N ILE A 27 -11.73 -7.76 0.86
CA ILE A 27 -12.64 -6.61 0.83
C ILE A 27 -12.12 -5.66 -0.24
N HIS A 28 -12.92 -5.41 -1.26
CA HIS A 28 -12.63 -4.35 -2.23
C HIS A 28 -12.75 -2.99 -1.54
N LEU A 29 -11.74 -2.15 -1.67
CA LEU A 29 -11.70 -0.81 -1.08
C LEU A 29 -12.03 0.23 -2.14
N THR A 30 -12.82 1.24 -1.77
CA THR A 30 -13.12 2.36 -2.66
C THR A 30 -11.90 3.25 -2.81
N THR A 31 -11.62 3.64 -4.04
CA THR A 31 -10.59 4.61 -4.40
C THR A 31 -11.23 5.85 -5.00
N VAL A 32 -10.67 7.02 -4.71
CA VAL A 32 -11.13 8.28 -5.29
C VAL A 32 -9.97 9.11 -5.82
N ASN A 33 -10.18 9.69 -7.00
CA ASN A 33 -9.22 10.59 -7.63
C ASN A 33 -9.46 12.02 -7.15
N VAL A 34 -8.42 12.67 -6.65
CA VAL A 34 -8.51 13.97 -5.99
C VAL A 34 -7.33 14.88 -6.38
N ARG A 35 -7.45 16.16 -6.03
CA ARG A 35 -6.32 17.10 -6.04
C ARG A 35 -5.60 17.05 -4.69
N ALA A 36 -4.30 17.33 -4.68
CA ALA A 36 -3.52 17.36 -3.43
C ALA A 36 -4.12 18.34 -2.41
N SER A 37 -4.56 19.51 -2.86
CA SER A 37 -5.18 20.53 -2.01
C SER A 37 -6.43 20.02 -1.30
N ALA A 38 -7.26 19.20 -1.96
CA ALA A 38 -8.47 18.66 -1.35
C ALA A 38 -8.14 17.79 -0.14
N ILE A 39 -7.11 16.94 -0.26
CA ILE A 39 -6.61 16.14 0.85
C ILE A 39 -5.98 17.02 1.92
N TYR A 40 -5.12 17.96 1.55
CA TYR A 40 -4.40 18.77 2.54
C TYR A 40 -5.32 19.68 3.35
N CYS A 41 -6.42 20.16 2.77
CA CYS A 41 -7.45 20.90 3.53
C CYS A 41 -8.12 20.05 4.62
N LEU A 42 -8.12 18.72 4.51
CA LEU A 42 -8.63 17.84 5.57
C LEU A 42 -7.70 17.80 6.79
N PHE A 43 -6.42 18.13 6.61
CA PHE A 43 -5.37 18.03 7.63
C PHE A 43 -4.89 19.38 8.14
N ASP A 44 -4.98 20.43 7.33
CA ASP A 44 -4.50 21.76 7.68
C ASP A 44 -5.49 22.83 7.20
N PRO A 45 -5.92 23.79 8.05
CA PRO A 45 -6.81 24.88 7.61
C PRO A 45 -6.21 25.76 6.51
N SER A 46 -4.88 25.81 6.38
CA SER A 46 -4.19 26.49 5.28
C SER A 46 -4.09 25.66 4.00
N CYS A 47 -4.63 24.44 4.00
CA CYS A 47 -4.52 23.45 2.93
C CYS A 47 -3.07 23.13 2.53
N THR A 48 -2.13 23.35 3.45
CA THR A 48 -0.71 23.08 3.29
C THR A 48 -0.25 22.23 4.45
N VAL A 49 0.16 20.99 4.19
CA VAL A 49 0.63 20.08 5.25
C VAL A 49 2.14 20.18 5.41
N THR A 50 2.62 20.11 6.66
CA THR A 50 4.02 19.82 6.94
C THR A 50 4.23 18.31 6.83
N ALA A 51 4.62 17.85 5.63
CA ALA A 51 4.95 16.46 5.42
C ALA A 51 6.32 16.11 6.01
N THR A 52 6.41 14.94 6.61
CA THR A 52 7.67 14.30 6.96
C THR A 52 7.91 13.22 5.93
N ASP A 53 8.88 13.43 5.04
CA ASP A 53 9.24 12.47 4.01
C ASP A 53 10.08 11.36 4.60
N SER A 54 9.77 10.09 4.28
CA SER A 54 10.65 8.99 4.60
C SER A 54 11.92 9.03 3.76
N LEU A 55 12.95 8.32 4.21
CA LEU A 55 14.02 7.90 3.31
C LEU A 55 13.41 7.11 2.15
N THR A 56 13.86 7.40 0.92
CA THR A 56 13.47 6.69 -0.29
C THR A 56 13.84 5.22 -0.15
N THR A 57 12.89 4.30 -0.25
CA THR A 57 13.15 2.86 -0.09
C THR A 57 13.51 2.26 -1.45
N PRO A 58 14.75 1.76 -1.65
CA PRO A 58 15.12 1.16 -2.93
C PRO A 58 14.31 -0.11 -3.19
N ILE A 59 13.84 -0.28 -4.43
CA ILE A 59 13.19 -1.51 -4.89
C ILE A 59 14.26 -2.34 -5.62
N PRO A 60 14.59 -3.56 -5.15
CA PRO A 60 15.64 -4.39 -5.74
C PRO A 60 15.18 -5.08 -7.04
N MET A 61 14.72 -4.29 -8.00
CA MET A 61 14.24 -4.76 -9.30
C MET A 61 15.38 -5.35 -10.14
N SER A 62 15.01 -6.20 -11.09
CA SER A 62 15.97 -6.76 -12.05
C SER A 62 16.17 -5.83 -13.25
N ALA A 63 16.50 -4.58 -12.95
CA ALA A 63 16.68 -3.49 -13.89
C ALA A 63 17.97 -2.71 -13.58
N GLY A 64 18.41 -1.89 -14.54
CA GLY A 64 19.48 -0.93 -14.33
C GLY A 64 18.94 0.34 -13.68
N GLY A 65 19.85 1.23 -13.26
CA GLY A 65 19.47 2.51 -12.68
C GLY A 65 18.89 2.38 -11.28
N THR A 66 17.92 3.23 -10.94
CA THR A 66 17.34 3.29 -9.59
C THR A 66 15.82 3.26 -9.61
N SER A 67 15.23 2.47 -8.72
CA SER A 67 13.80 2.35 -8.48
C SER A 67 13.50 2.60 -7.01
N PHE A 68 12.47 3.39 -6.71
CA PHE A 68 12.14 3.77 -5.33
C PHE A 68 10.66 3.63 -5.00
N LEU A 69 10.40 3.25 -3.75
CA LEU A 69 9.14 3.47 -3.07
C LEU A 69 9.33 4.65 -2.10
N HIS A 70 8.72 5.77 -2.45
CA HIS A 70 8.63 6.96 -1.63
C HIS A 70 7.46 6.81 -0.66
N SER A 71 7.64 7.33 0.55
CA SER A 71 6.53 7.54 1.47
C SER A 71 6.68 8.86 2.21
N ARG A 72 5.57 9.41 2.67
CA ARG A 72 5.56 10.56 3.56
C ARG A 72 4.36 10.51 4.48
N THR A 73 4.49 11.15 5.63
CA THR A 73 3.41 11.24 6.61
C THR A 73 3.17 12.67 7.03
N PHE A 74 1.94 12.96 7.46
CA PHE A 74 1.56 14.26 8.01
C PHE A 74 0.43 14.07 9.03
N VAL A 75 0.27 15.04 9.93
CA VAL A 75 -0.70 14.98 11.03
C VAL A 75 -1.76 16.05 10.87
N GLY A 76 -3.01 15.71 11.18
CA GLY A 76 -4.12 16.65 11.11
C GLY A 76 -4.11 17.61 12.31
N LYS A 77 -4.19 18.91 12.02
CA LYS A 77 -4.23 19.98 13.01
C LYS A 77 -5.61 20.06 13.68
N SER A 78 -5.62 20.65 14.87
CA SER A 78 -6.87 20.95 15.60
C SER A 78 -7.83 21.77 14.73
N GLY A 79 -9.12 21.45 14.79
CA GLY A 79 -10.17 22.12 14.03
C GLY A 79 -10.31 21.66 12.57
N THR A 80 -9.57 20.64 12.15
CA THR A 80 -9.72 20.03 10.82
C THR A 80 -10.48 18.71 10.88
N PRO A 81 -11.08 18.24 9.77
CA PRO A 81 -11.74 16.93 9.71
C PRO A 81 -10.82 15.77 10.14
N ALA A 82 -9.53 15.84 9.84
CA ALA A 82 -8.56 14.81 10.19
C ALA A 82 -7.79 15.10 11.48
N SER A 83 -8.30 15.96 12.37
CA SER A 83 -7.63 16.36 13.61
C SER A 83 -7.13 15.16 14.43
N GLY A 84 -5.82 15.09 14.69
CA GLY A 84 -5.18 14.01 15.44
C GLY A 84 -4.99 12.69 14.66
N LEU A 85 -5.39 12.64 13.40
CA LEU A 85 -5.14 11.52 12.49
C LEU A 85 -3.86 11.74 11.68
N TYR A 86 -3.35 10.66 11.11
CA TYR A 86 -2.11 10.64 10.35
C TYR A 86 -2.37 10.21 8.91
N GLY A 87 -2.01 11.07 7.96
CA GLY A 87 -1.98 10.74 6.55
C GLY A 87 -0.70 9.99 6.22
N TYR A 88 -0.82 8.94 5.40
CA TYR A 88 0.29 8.21 4.82
C TYR A 88 0.13 8.24 3.31
N GLU A 89 1.13 8.79 2.62
CA GLU A 89 1.19 8.84 1.17
C GLU A 89 2.37 8.03 0.65
N TYR A 90 2.17 7.38 -0.48
CA TYR A 90 3.13 6.52 -1.15
C TYR A 90 3.22 6.90 -2.63
N GLN A 91 4.40 6.72 -3.20
CA GLN A 91 4.64 6.80 -4.64
C GLN A 91 5.72 5.81 -5.04
N ILE A 92 5.50 5.11 -6.15
CA ILE A 92 6.56 4.32 -6.80
C ILE A 92 7.12 5.15 -7.95
N ASP A 93 8.44 5.29 -7.98
CA ASP A 93 9.17 6.03 -9.02
C ASP A 93 10.22 5.13 -9.69
N LEU A 94 9.99 4.83 -10.97
CA LEU A 94 10.89 4.11 -11.87
C LEU A 94 11.47 5.04 -12.95
N SER A 95 11.32 6.36 -12.85
CA SER A 95 11.75 7.33 -13.88
C SER A 95 13.23 7.21 -14.25
N LYS A 96 14.05 6.76 -13.29
CA LYS A 96 15.50 6.53 -13.44
C LYS A 96 15.88 5.06 -13.56
N ALA A 97 14.91 4.15 -13.59
CA ALA A 97 15.15 2.74 -13.84
C ALA A 97 15.18 2.50 -15.35
N VAL A 98 16.08 1.62 -15.80
CA VAL A 98 16.30 1.36 -17.23
C VAL A 98 16.30 -0.12 -17.54
N GLU A 99 15.91 -0.46 -18.77
CA GLU A 99 16.01 -1.81 -19.33
C GLU A 99 17.43 -2.38 -19.21
N THR A 100 17.53 -3.69 -19.02
CA THR A 100 18.80 -4.42 -19.01
C THR A 100 18.89 -5.37 -20.18
N MET A 101 20.08 -5.90 -20.44
CA MET A 101 20.27 -7.02 -21.37
C MET A 101 20.42 -8.31 -20.57
N VAL A 102 19.68 -9.34 -20.96
CA VAL A 102 19.79 -10.69 -20.39
C VAL A 102 20.13 -11.67 -21.50
N ASP A 103 20.99 -12.64 -21.21
CA ASP A 103 21.25 -13.74 -22.14
C ASP A 103 20.09 -14.73 -22.09
N VAL A 104 19.44 -14.94 -23.24
CA VAL A 104 18.45 -15.99 -23.43
C VAL A 104 18.96 -16.95 -24.49
N LYS A 105 19.48 -18.09 -24.05
CA LYS A 105 20.01 -19.15 -24.92
C LYS A 105 21.12 -18.63 -25.87
N GLY A 106 22.03 -17.80 -25.35
CA GLY A 106 23.11 -17.22 -26.15
C GLY A 106 22.73 -15.98 -26.96
N VAL A 107 21.51 -15.46 -26.79
CA VAL A 107 21.04 -14.24 -27.46
C VAL A 107 20.81 -13.14 -26.43
N ALA A 108 21.56 -12.04 -26.59
CA ALA A 108 21.37 -10.84 -25.78
C ALA A 108 20.00 -10.22 -26.08
N THR A 109 19.10 -10.30 -25.10
CA THR A 109 17.70 -9.89 -25.20
C THR A 109 17.42 -8.75 -24.24
N LYS A 110 16.67 -7.75 -24.68
CA LYS A 110 16.21 -6.66 -23.80
C LYS A 110 15.24 -7.19 -22.74
N ASN A 111 15.50 -6.86 -21.49
CA ASN A 111 14.64 -7.14 -20.36
C ASN A 111 14.00 -5.85 -19.85
N LEU A 112 12.72 -5.67 -20.21
CA LEU A 112 11.85 -4.63 -19.66
C LEU A 112 11.11 -5.21 -18.46
N SER A 113 11.60 -4.89 -17.27
CA SER A 113 10.95 -5.24 -16.01
C SER A 113 9.82 -4.26 -15.70
N CYS A 114 8.67 -4.79 -15.25
CA CYS A 114 7.56 -3.97 -14.81
C CYS A 114 7.01 -4.45 -13.47
N LEU A 115 6.30 -3.58 -12.76
CA LEU A 115 5.61 -3.89 -11.50
C LEU A 115 4.10 -3.99 -11.75
N GLU A 116 3.48 -4.97 -11.11
CA GLU A 116 2.06 -5.28 -11.24
C GLU A 116 1.26 -4.78 -10.04
N SER A 117 1.82 -4.93 -8.83
CA SER A 117 1.16 -4.54 -7.60
C SER A 117 2.14 -4.26 -6.47
N VAL A 118 1.65 -3.55 -5.45
CA VAL A 118 2.29 -3.39 -4.15
C VAL A 118 1.33 -3.81 -3.05
N THR A 119 1.84 -4.55 -2.08
CA THR A 119 1.12 -4.94 -0.87
C THR A 119 1.74 -4.24 0.32
N LEU A 120 0.94 -3.46 1.07
CA LEU A 120 1.37 -2.73 2.26
C LEU A 120 0.79 -3.39 3.52
N GLU A 121 1.63 -3.68 4.52
CA GLU A 121 1.18 -4.16 5.84
C GLU A 121 0.74 -2.98 6.73
N PHE A 122 -0.35 -2.31 6.34
CA PHE A 122 -0.77 -1.03 6.92
C PHE A 122 -1.62 -1.14 8.21
N GLY A 123 -2.18 -2.31 8.51
CA GLY A 123 -3.01 -2.49 9.70
C GLY A 123 -4.37 -1.78 9.59
N SER A 124 -4.71 -0.92 10.56
CA SER A 124 -6.00 -0.23 10.62
C SER A 124 -5.96 1.12 9.92
N PHE A 125 -7.03 1.44 9.19
CA PHE A 125 -7.23 2.70 8.49
C PHE A 125 -8.55 3.35 8.88
N ILE A 126 -8.72 4.60 8.46
CA ILE A 126 -9.92 5.42 8.61
C ILE A 126 -10.70 5.42 7.31
N ASP A 127 -12.00 5.15 7.37
CA ASP A 127 -12.91 4.99 6.22
C ASP A 127 -14.10 5.96 6.22
N HIS A 128 -14.15 6.90 7.17
CA HIS A 128 -15.24 7.87 7.31
C HIS A 128 -14.86 9.28 6.88
N LEU A 129 -13.64 9.49 6.37
CA LEU A 129 -13.27 10.74 5.76
C LEU A 129 -13.86 10.81 4.35
N ASP A 130 -14.28 12.01 3.96
CA ASP A 130 -14.78 12.31 2.63
C ASP A 130 -13.67 13.02 1.87
N TYR A 131 -12.95 12.29 1.01
CA TYR A 131 -11.78 12.81 0.31
C TYR A 131 -12.18 13.62 -0.92
N ASN A 132 -13.32 13.30 -1.53
CA ASN A 132 -13.78 13.92 -2.77
C ASN A 132 -14.83 15.04 -2.54
N GLY A 133 -15.33 15.21 -1.32
CA GLY A 133 -16.30 16.23 -0.93
C GLY A 133 -17.75 15.93 -1.33
N ASP A 134 -18.10 14.68 -1.63
CA ASP A 134 -19.45 14.30 -2.07
C ASP A 134 -20.43 14.06 -0.90
N GLY A 135 -19.98 14.21 0.34
CA GLY A 135 -20.73 14.04 1.57
C GLY A 135 -20.93 12.59 1.99
N LYS A 136 -20.25 11.62 1.36
CA LYS A 136 -20.37 10.19 1.70
C LYS A 136 -19.12 9.69 2.41
N ALA A 137 -19.35 8.78 3.36
CA ALA A 137 -18.30 7.97 3.93
C ALA A 137 -17.94 6.81 3.00
N GLY A 138 -16.80 6.18 3.24
CA GLY A 138 -16.32 5.00 2.52
C GLY A 138 -15.15 5.27 1.58
N ASP A 139 -14.66 6.51 1.50
CA ASP A 139 -13.41 6.83 0.81
C ASP A 139 -12.25 6.31 1.67
N VAL A 140 -11.70 5.16 1.28
CA VAL A 140 -10.62 4.51 2.04
C VAL A 140 -9.24 4.93 1.54
N LEU A 141 -9.11 5.10 0.22
CA LEU A 141 -7.83 5.40 -0.40
C LEU A 141 -7.99 6.50 -1.45
N TYR A 142 -7.17 7.53 -1.38
CA TYR A 142 -7.16 8.62 -2.36
C TYR A 142 -5.98 8.49 -3.32
N VAL A 143 -6.16 9.01 -4.53
CA VAL A 143 -5.12 9.10 -5.57
C VAL A 143 -5.02 10.55 -6.02
N VAL A 144 -3.84 11.15 -5.82
CA VAL A 144 -3.54 12.55 -6.14
C VAL A 144 -3.22 12.67 -7.62
N THR A 145 -4.27 12.85 -8.43
CA THR A 145 -4.17 12.95 -9.90
C THR A 145 -4.06 14.38 -10.40
N GLY A 146 -4.44 15.37 -9.58
CA GLY A 146 -4.26 16.79 -9.87
C GLY A 146 -2.98 17.36 -9.27
N ASP A 147 -2.19 18.05 -10.08
CA ASP A 147 -1.04 18.89 -9.68
C ASP A 147 0.13 18.14 -9.00
N GLY A 148 0.19 16.81 -9.15
CA GLY A 148 1.23 15.95 -8.58
C GLY A 148 2.09 15.22 -9.64
N PRO A 149 3.31 14.77 -9.28
CA PRO A 149 4.11 13.91 -10.14
C PRO A 149 3.46 12.52 -10.25
N GLY A 150 3.72 11.82 -11.35
CA GLY A 150 3.14 10.50 -11.61
C GLY A 150 2.27 10.48 -12.86
N ARG A 151 2.02 9.28 -13.38
CA ARG A 151 1.18 9.05 -14.57
C ARG A 151 0.26 7.84 -14.43
N ILE A 152 0.68 6.86 -13.64
CA ILE A 152 -0.02 5.58 -13.48
C ILE A 152 -0.90 5.63 -12.22
N GLY A 153 -2.18 5.31 -12.38
CA GLY A 153 -3.16 5.24 -11.32
C GLY A 153 -3.26 3.86 -10.67
N LEU A 154 -4.31 3.69 -9.88
CA LEU A 154 -4.61 2.43 -9.21
C LEU A 154 -5.79 1.77 -9.92
N GLY A 155 -5.64 0.51 -10.29
CA GLY A 155 -6.67 -0.27 -10.96
C GLY A 155 -7.66 -0.87 -9.98
N SER A 156 -7.15 -1.52 -8.93
CA SER A 156 -7.99 -2.05 -7.84
C SER A 156 -7.24 -2.09 -6.52
N VAL A 157 -8.00 -1.99 -5.43
CA VAL A 157 -7.44 -2.02 -4.08
C VAL A 157 -8.24 -2.99 -3.23
N HIS A 158 -7.53 -3.89 -2.58
CA HIS A 158 -8.11 -4.97 -1.80
C HIS A 158 -7.49 -5.02 -0.41
N LYS A 159 -8.32 -5.25 0.61
CA LYS A 159 -7.86 -5.56 1.95
C LYS A 159 -7.91 -7.06 2.18
N TRP A 160 -6.81 -7.61 2.66
CA TRP A 160 -6.74 -8.97 3.17
C TRP A 160 -6.05 -8.97 4.53
N SER A 161 -6.79 -9.21 5.61
CA SER A 161 -6.28 -9.09 6.97
C SER A 161 -5.73 -7.66 7.24
N ASN A 162 -4.46 -7.53 7.64
CA ASN A 162 -3.74 -6.28 7.86
C ASN A 162 -3.04 -5.74 6.60
N ARG A 163 -3.30 -6.33 5.43
CA ARG A 163 -2.63 -5.99 4.17
C ARG A 163 -3.57 -5.22 3.24
N ILE A 164 -3.02 -4.17 2.64
CA ILE A 164 -3.63 -3.43 1.54
C ILE A 164 -2.88 -3.83 0.27
N ILE A 165 -3.58 -4.47 -0.66
CA ILE A 165 -3.05 -4.90 -1.95
C ILE A 165 -3.53 -3.89 -2.97
N VAL A 166 -2.58 -3.21 -3.61
CA VAL A 166 -2.83 -2.19 -4.63
C VAL A 166 -2.36 -2.75 -5.97
N ASN A 167 -3.29 -3.01 -6.87
CA ASN A 167 -2.99 -3.32 -8.26
C ASN A 167 -2.99 -2.02 -9.06
N PHE A 168 -1.96 -1.83 -9.89
CA PHE A 168 -1.85 -0.64 -10.72
C PHE A 168 -2.84 -0.69 -11.90
N ASP A 169 -3.27 0.46 -12.41
CA ASP A 169 -4.19 0.52 -13.56
C ASP A 169 -3.56 -0.05 -14.85
N SER A 170 -2.22 -0.01 -14.89
CA SER A 170 -1.34 -0.52 -15.93
C SER A 170 0.00 -0.87 -15.29
N LEU A 171 0.78 -1.73 -15.97
CA LEU A 171 2.10 -2.13 -15.45
C LEU A 171 3.03 -0.92 -15.34
N LEU A 172 3.69 -0.75 -14.19
CA LEU A 172 4.74 0.26 -14.02
C LEU A 172 6.05 -0.27 -14.58
N CYS A 173 6.47 0.19 -15.75
CA CYS A 173 7.65 -0.34 -16.42
C CYS A 173 8.87 0.57 -16.22
N VAL A 174 10.05 -0.06 -16.26
CA VAL A 174 11.31 0.69 -16.37
C VAL A 174 11.45 1.32 -17.76
N GLY A 175 12.29 2.36 -17.87
CA GLY A 175 12.49 3.07 -19.12
C GLY A 175 13.23 2.24 -20.17
N GLY A 176 12.76 2.31 -21.41
CA GLY A 176 13.51 1.81 -22.57
C GLY A 176 14.52 2.84 -23.09
N SER A 177 15.16 2.50 -24.22
CA SER A 177 16.21 3.35 -24.81
C SER A 177 15.75 4.75 -25.24
N SER A 178 14.43 4.97 -25.38
CA SER A 178 13.82 6.19 -25.89
C SER A 178 12.88 6.90 -24.91
N HIS A 179 12.68 6.36 -23.71
CA HIS A 179 11.72 6.90 -22.74
C HIS A 179 12.17 6.61 -21.30
N GLN A 180 11.79 7.50 -20.38
CA GLN A 180 11.96 7.28 -18.95
C GLN A 180 10.99 6.20 -18.46
N GLY A 181 11.30 5.59 -17.32
CA GLY A 181 10.38 4.66 -16.68
C GLY A 181 9.17 5.35 -16.05
N ASP A 182 8.21 4.54 -15.64
CA ASP A 182 6.94 5.01 -15.12
C ASP A 182 7.02 5.47 -13.66
N SER A 183 5.99 6.20 -13.23
CA SER A 183 5.76 6.51 -11.82
C SER A 183 4.27 6.52 -11.53
N THR A 184 3.90 6.12 -10.32
CA THR A 184 2.52 6.27 -9.86
C THR A 184 2.23 7.72 -9.53
N TYR A 185 0.96 8.11 -9.59
CA TYR A 185 0.48 9.22 -8.77
C TYR A 185 0.77 8.93 -7.29
N PHE A 186 0.82 9.98 -6.46
CA PHE A 186 0.75 9.76 -5.02
C PHE A 186 -0.59 9.14 -4.68
N PHE A 187 -0.58 8.13 -3.82
CA PHE A 187 -1.78 7.55 -3.26
C PHE A 187 -1.62 7.39 -1.76
N GLY A 188 -2.71 7.48 -1.03
CA GLY A 188 -2.61 7.47 0.41
C GLY A 188 -3.90 7.11 1.12
N LEU A 189 -3.73 6.89 2.41
CA LEU A 189 -4.79 6.53 3.34
C LEU A 189 -4.49 7.12 4.70
N VAL A 190 -5.48 7.09 5.58
CA VAL A 190 -5.42 7.75 6.88
C VAL A 190 -5.50 6.71 8.00
N SER A 191 -4.74 6.93 9.08
CA SER A 191 -4.78 6.09 10.28
C SER A 191 -4.88 6.92 11.55
N ALA A 192 -5.47 6.34 12.59
CA ALA A 192 -5.34 6.86 13.95
C ALA A 192 -3.98 6.48 14.58
N GLN A 193 -3.22 5.58 13.94
CA GLN A 193 -1.92 5.15 14.44
C GLN A 193 -0.83 6.16 14.04
N PRO A 194 0.01 6.62 14.98
CA PRO A 194 1.17 7.45 14.67
C PRO A 194 2.07 6.82 13.62
N PRO A 195 2.87 7.61 12.87
CA PRO A 195 3.77 7.12 11.84
C PRO A 195 4.60 5.92 12.32
N THR A 196 4.41 4.76 11.69
CA THR A 196 5.22 3.56 11.88
C THR A 196 5.73 3.00 10.55
N SER A 197 6.87 2.32 10.59
CA SER A 197 7.43 1.69 9.38
C SER A 197 6.47 0.61 8.88
N VAL A 198 6.24 0.59 7.57
CA VAL A 198 5.31 -0.34 6.91
C VAL A 198 6.11 -1.32 6.06
N ALA A 199 5.91 -2.62 6.28
CA ALA A 199 6.45 -3.63 5.36
C ALA A 199 5.68 -3.59 4.04
N ALA A 200 6.40 -3.63 2.93
CA ALA A 200 5.83 -3.65 1.59
C ALA A 200 6.35 -4.84 0.80
N SER A 201 5.48 -5.49 0.04
CA SER A 201 5.84 -6.55 -0.92
C SER A 201 5.43 -6.12 -2.31
N ILE A 202 6.39 -6.04 -3.22
CA ILE A 202 6.19 -5.51 -4.58
C ILE A 202 6.29 -6.66 -5.58
N LYS A 203 5.27 -6.81 -6.42
CA LYS A 203 5.20 -7.87 -7.43
C LYS A 203 5.78 -7.37 -8.76
N GLU A 204 6.87 -7.99 -9.21
CA GLU A 204 7.53 -7.71 -10.49
C GLU A 204 7.12 -8.78 -11.52
N THR A 205 6.77 -8.33 -12.72
CA THR A 205 6.54 -9.22 -13.87
C THR A 205 7.87 -9.83 -14.29
N VAL A 206 7.88 -11.14 -14.56
CA VAL A 206 8.98 -11.75 -15.31
C VAL A 206 9.01 -11.11 -16.69
N GLY A 207 10.07 -10.35 -17.00
CA GLY A 207 10.19 -9.60 -18.25
C GLY A 207 9.97 -10.47 -19.48
N LEU A 208 9.64 -9.82 -20.60
CA LEU A 208 9.14 -10.43 -21.85
C LEU A 208 10.07 -11.49 -22.49
N ALA A 209 11.28 -11.69 -21.95
CA ALA A 209 12.26 -12.65 -22.45
C ALA A 209 12.08 -14.11 -21.94
N SER A 210 11.04 -14.42 -21.16
CA SER A 210 10.82 -15.77 -20.60
C SER A 210 9.90 -16.65 -21.47
N GLU A 211 10.47 -17.44 -22.39
CA GLU A 211 9.73 -18.37 -23.25
C GLU A 211 9.34 -19.72 -22.59
N SER A 212 9.47 -19.89 -21.27
CA SER A 212 9.10 -21.15 -20.61
C SER A 212 7.91 -21.00 -19.67
N PRO A 213 6.71 -21.45 -20.06
CA PRO A 213 5.50 -21.44 -19.22
C PRO A 213 5.67 -22.20 -17.89
N LYS A 214 6.62 -23.12 -17.82
CA LYS A 214 6.84 -24.01 -16.67
C LYS A 214 7.71 -23.42 -15.56
N LEU A 215 8.21 -22.19 -15.72
CA LEU A 215 9.07 -21.54 -14.72
C LEU A 215 8.86 -20.01 -14.67
N LYS A 216 7.63 -19.53 -14.80
CA LYS A 216 7.29 -18.15 -14.42
C LYS A 216 7.27 -18.04 -12.89
N LYS A 217 8.45 -18.01 -12.27
CA LYS A 217 8.57 -17.66 -10.85
C LYS A 217 8.28 -16.16 -10.75
N GLU A 218 7.09 -15.82 -10.25
CA GLU A 218 6.77 -14.43 -9.88
C GLU A 218 7.92 -13.89 -9.00
N ARG A 219 8.47 -12.72 -9.34
CA ARG A 219 9.45 -12.05 -8.49
C ARG A 219 8.68 -11.16 -7.52
N ARG A 220 8.96 -11.33 -6.23
CA ARG A 220 8.42 -10.49 -5.16
C ARG A 220 9.58 -9.88 -4.40
N HIS A 221 9.48 -8.59 -4.14
CA HIS A 221 10.47 -7.82 -3.42
C HIS A 221 9.87 -7.34 -2.12
N ASP A 222 10.37 -7.87 -1.01
CA ASP A 222 9.98 -7.41 0.31
C ASP A 222 10.91 -6.27 0.73
N VAL A 223 10.33 -5.10 0.95
CA VAL A 223 11.04 -3.88 1.34
C VAL A 223 10.42 -3.29 2.59
N LEU A 224 11.24 -2.72 3.47
CA LEU A 224 10.75 -2.02 4.65
C LEU A 224 10.67 -0.52 4.35
N VAL A 225 9.44 0.01 4.27
CA VAL A 225 9.18 1.43 4.14
C VAL A 225 9.35 2.06 5.51
N ARG A 226 10.50 2.70 5.71
CA ARG A 226 10.84 3.32 7.00
C ARG A 226 10.01 4.57 7.20
N VAL A 227 9.51 4.78 8.42
CA VAL A 227 9.00 6.10 8.77
C VAL A 227 10.15 7.05 9.11
N PRO A 228 10.06 8.32 8.72
CA PRO A 228 11.02 9.31 9.17
C PRO A 228 10.93 9.45 10.69
N GLN A 229 12.07 9.28 11.35
CA GLN A 229 12.17 9.56 12.78
C GLN A 229 12.06 11.07 12.94
N THR A 230 10.94 11.55 13.50
CA THR A 230 10.93 12.87 14.13
C THR A 230 11.96 12.78 15.24
N GLY A 231 13.14 13.39 15.01
CA GLY A 231 14.16 13.50 16.04
C GLY A 231 13.48 14.01 17.30
N THR A 232 13.60 13.25 18.39
CA THR A 232 13.28 13.74 19.73
C THR A 232 13.86 15.14 19.84
N ALA A 233 12.99 16.14 20.04
CA ALA A 233 13.42 17.47 20.39
C ALA A 233 14.41 17.31 21.54
N SER A 234 15.66 17.73 21.31
CA SER A 234 16.69 17.79 22.33
C SER A 234 16.10 18.54 23.51
N GLU A 235 16.00 17.87 24.65
CA GLU A 235 15.68 18.51 25.92
C GLU A 235 16.62 19.70 26.09
N PRO A 236 16.12 20.94 26.29
CA PRO A 236 17.00 22.08 26.45
C PRO A 236 17.83 21.87 27.71
N ASP A 237 19.15 21.83 27.54
CA ASP A 237 20.14 21.81 28.61
C ASP A 237 19.70 22.80 29.69
N ARG A 238 19.31 22.24 30.84
CA ARG A 238 18.92 23.02 32.01
C ARG A 238 20.20 23.66 32.53
N PRO A 239 20.37 25.00 32.46
CA PRO A 239 21.57 25.61 32.99
C PRO A 239 21.57 25.43 34.50
N GLY A 240 22.63 24.81 35.01
CA GLY A 240 22.90 24.69 36.43
C GLY A 240 22.80 26.07 37.09
N SER A 241 21.93 26.16 38.09
CA SER A 241 21.83 27.30 38.99
C SER A 241 22.92 27.18 40.08
N PRO A 242 23.35 28.32 40.65
CA PRO A 242 24.68 28.51 41.26
C PRO A 242 24.95 27.74 42.57
#